data_AF-A0A1I2B4L1-F1
#
_entry.id   AF-A0A1I2B4L1-F1
#
_cell.length_a   1.000
_cell.length_b   1.000
_cell.length_c   1.000
_cell.angle_alpha   90.00
_cell.angle_beta   90.00
_cell.angle_gamma   90.00
#
_symmetry.space_group_name_H-M   'P 1'
#
loop_
_entity.id
_entity.type
_entity.pdbx_description
1 polymer ?
#
loop_
_entity_poly.entity_id
_entity_poly.type
_entity_poly.pdbx_seq_one_letter_code
_entity_poly.pdbx_strand_id
1 'polypeptide(L)'
;MKKISALLMSLFVAFSLFTPVHAAEKPISVVINGSEVKFDNFEPVIEKGSTLVPMRPILEELDAKVVWNKSTQTVTATKEGVDLSLQIGNKTATVNGEKKQLGIAPKTIKNVTYIPLRFIGEATGYQVDWSKALRTITFTVKVNAEGSKGFLWKVEKNGNTVYLLGSIHVAKDSMYPLRPEIEEAFKEAQHLAVEVDLTKLDATALQAYANKLGTYSDGTTLKDHVSADTYAKIVALLKANKLPENAFDPYKPWAVTQAISALQMQGTGYDSSNGIDLYFTEKANKANVPVISLETAEGQLSMFDGFSKELQEKQLVQALDAVSQQAPSEPTGIDALTDMWVNGSDDVLVALTDELAKEPEYYDGLIKDRNKGMTDQVKGFLNGTDKSTYFVVVGALHMLGPDGIVTQLEKDGFTAERL
;
A
#
# COMPACT_ATOMS: atom_id res chain seq x y z
N MET A 1 86.48 -4.55 25.09
CA MET A 1 85.51 -3.82 25.94
C MET A 1 84.23 -4.63 25.98
N LYS A 2 83.75 -4.91 27.19
CA LYS A 2 82.38 -5.21 27.66
C LYS A 2 81.34 -5.70 26.61
N LYS A 3 80.53 -6.73 26.82
CA LYS A 3 80.19 -7.62 27.94
C LYS A 3 79.03 -8.50 27.38
N ILE A 4 79.00 -9.80 27.71
CA ILE A 4 77.81 -10.55 28.21
C ILE A 4 76.66 -10.79 27.18
N SER A 5 76.09 -11.97 26.96
CA SER A 5 76.24 -13.29 27.59
C SER A 5 75.40 -14.36 26.86
N ALA A 6 75.82 -15.61 27.10
CA ALA A 6 75.01 -16.81 27.36
C ALA A 6 74.24 -17.50 26.21
N LEU A 7 74.60 -18.75 25.88
CA LEU A 7 74.27 -20.04 26.55
C LEU A 7 72.84 -20.51 26.17
N LEU A 8 72.69 -21.50 25.28
CA LEU A 8 72.68 -22.97 25.51
C LEU A 8 71.31 -23.54 25.91
N MET A 9 70.99 -24.63 25.22
CA MET A 9 70.20 -25.80 25.66
C MET A 9 68.66 -25.71 25.74
N SER A 10 68.04 -26.41 24.79
CA SER A 10 67.05 -27.49 24.96
C SER A 10 66.02 -27.37 26.10
N LEU A 11 64.73 -27.48 25.75
CA LEU A 11 63.90 -28.61 26.21
C LEU A 11 62.56 -28.66 25.48
N PHE A 12 62.21 -29.85 25.03
CA PHE A 12 60.86 -30.31 24.73
C PHE A 12 59.99 -30.23 25.99
N VAL A 13 58.69 -29.95 25.81
CA VAL A 13 57.50 -30.40 26.57
C VAL A 13 56.47 -29.26 26.69
N ALA A 14 55.35 -29.39 26.00
CA ALA A 14 54.00 -29.25 26.58
C ALA A 14 52.93 -29.53 25.51
N PHE A 15 52.40 -30.75 25.55
CA PHE A 15 51.11 -31.10 24.98
C PHE A 15 50.04 -30.40 25.85
N SER A 16 49.66 -29.18 25.49
CA SER A 16 48.61 -28.43 26.18
C SER A 16 47.34 -28.48 25.34
N LEU A 17 46.48 -29.44 25.68
CA LEU A 17 45.02 -29.40 25.61
C LEU A 17 44.43 -28.43 24.55
N PHE A 18 44.13 -28.95 23.35
CA PHE A 18 43.03 -28.39 22.58
C PHE A 18 41.75 -28.66 23.38
N THR A 19 41.39 -27.75 24.27
CA THR A 19 39.98 -27.62 24.62
C THR A 19 39.29 -27.18 23.33
N PRO A 20 38.22 -27.86 22.87
CA PRO A 20 37.37 -27.26 21.86
C PRO A 20 36.84 -25.98 22.51
N VAL A 21 37.37 -24.83 22.05
CA VAL A 21 36.73 -23.54 22.26
C VAL A 21 35.36 -23.70 21.63
N HIS A 22 34.37 -24.06 22.45
CA HIS A 22 32.99 -23.93 22.06
C HIS A 22 32.81 -22.42 21.91
N ALA A 23 32.89 -21.95 20.67
CA ALA A 23 32.47 -20.61 20.33
C ALA A 23 31.05 -20.47 20.90
N ALA A 24 30.84 -19.52 21.79
CA ALA A 24 29.53 -19.24 22.32
C ALA A 24 28.58 -19.05 21.12
N GLU A 25 27.43 -19.71 21.15
CA GLU A 25 26.46 -19.54 20.07
C GLU A 25 26.11 -18.06 19.93
N LYS A 26 26.05 -17.56 18.70
CA LYS A 26 25.69 -16.16 18.45
C LYS A 26 24.34 -15.83 19.13
N PRO A 27 24.14 -14.61 19.64
CA PRO A 27 22.83 -14.16 20.10
C PRO A 27 21.76 -14.34 19.02
N ILE A 28 20.50 -14.46 19.43
CA ILE A 28 19.36 -14.55 18.51
C ILE A 28 18.99 -13.12 18.12
N SER A 29 19.04 -12.81 16.82
CA SER A 29 18.52 -11.55 16.28
C SER A 29 17.06 -11.71 15.86
N VAL A 30 16.27 -10.66 16.01
CA VAL A 30 14.89 -10.59 15.51
C VAL A 30 14.78 -9.38 14.60
N VAL A 31 14.25 -9.59 13.39
CA VAL A 31 14.05 -8.55 12.38
C VAL A 31 12.57 -8.48 12.04
N ILE A 32 11.98 -7.29 12.10
CA ILE A 32 10.59 -7.01 11.76
C ILE A 32 10.57 -5.97 10.66
N ASN A 33 9.97 -6.29 9.50
CA ASN A 33 9.92 -5.41 8.32
C ASN A 33 11.29 -4.82 7.91
N GLY A 34 12.35 -5.61 8.05
CA GLY A 34 13.72 -5.20 7.73
C GLY A 34 14.47 -4.45 8.85
N SER A 35 13.78 -4.05 9.93
CA SER A 35 14.38 -3.42 11.11
C SER A 35 14.76 -4.45 12.17
N GLU A 36 16.00 -4.42 12.65
CA GLU A 36 16.44 -5.29 13.76
C GLU A 36 15.93 -4.75 15.11
N VAL A 37 15.20 -5.60 15.84
CA VAL A 37 14.65 -5.29 17.16
C VAL A 37 15.76 -5.30 18.20
N LYS A 38 15.87 -4.21 18.96
CA LYS A 38 16.80 -4.11 20.09
C LYS A 38 16.13 -4.58 21.37
N PHE A 39 16.78 -5.52 22.07
CA PHE A 39 16.26 -6.08 23.31
C PHE A 39 17.01 -5.59 24.58
N ASP A 40 17.83 -4.56 24.44
CA ASP A 40 18.67 -4.00 25.50
C ASP A 40 19.40 -5.08 26.32
N ASN A 41 18.97 -5.30 27.57
CA ASN A 41 19.59 -6.22 28.52
C ASN A 41 18.89 -7.60 28.63
N PHE A 42 17.90 -7.88 27.76
CA PHE A 42 17.07 -9.08 27.85
C PHE A 42 17.08 -9.86 26.53
N GLU A 43 17.92 -10.88 26.41
CA GLU A 43 18.05 -11.61 25.14
C GLU A 43 16.89 -12.59 24.89
N PRO A 44 16.49 -12.82 23.62
CA PRO A 44 15.62 -13.94 23.26
C PRO A 44 16.21 -15.29 23.72
N VAL A 45 15.36 -16.21 24.15
CA VAL A 45 15.76 -17.55 24.63
C VAL A 45 15.03 -18.64 23.88
N ILE A 46 15.69 -19.76 23.61
CA ILE A 46 15.06 -20.96 23.04
C ILE A 46 14.75 -21.93 24.18
N GLU A 47 13.49 -22.34 24.28
CA GLU A 47 13.05 -23.36 25.22
C GLU A 47 12.13 -24.37 24.53
N LYS A 48 12.46 -25.66 24.67
CA LYS A 48 11.66 -26.77 24.09
C LYS A 48 11.34 -26.55 22.59
N GLY A 49 12.31 -26.02 21.85
CA GLY A 49 12.17 -25.73 20.41
C GLY A 49 11.37 -24.48 20.07
N SER A 50 10.92 -23.70 21.06
CA SER A 50 10.22 -22.42 20.85
C SER A 50 11.10 -21.25 21.27
N THR A 51 11.14 -20.19 20.46
CA THR A 51 11.77 -18.94 20.86
C THR A 51 10.81 -18.11 21.70
N LEU A 52 11.27 -17.72 22.87
CA LEU A 52 10.63 -16.79 23.77
C LEU A 52 11.39 -15.46 23.73
N VAL A 53 10.66 -14.36 23.69
CA VAL A 53 11.20 -13.00 23.56
C VAL A 53 10.65 -12.09 24.64
N PRO A 54 11.40 -11.07 25.07
CA PRO A 54 10.84 -9.98 25.84
C PRO A 54 9.66 -9.37 25.09
N MET A 55 8.53 -9.28 25.77
CA MET A 55 7.26 -8.88 25.17
C MET A 55 7.28 -7.46 24.60
N ARG A 56 7.77 -6.48 25.37
CA ARG A 56 7.60 -5.06 25.04
C ARG A 56 8.26 -4.65 23.73
N PRO A 57 9.56 -4.94 23.49
CA PRO A 57 10.22 -4.52 22.24
C PRO A 57 9.51 -5.04 20.99
N ILE A 58 8.96 -6.27 21.05
CA ILE A 58 8.24 -6.86 19.92
C ILE A 58 6.90 -6.16 19.68
N LEU A 59 6.10 -6.00 20.73
CA LEU A 59 4.75 -5.43 20.59
C LEU A 59 4.81 -3.94 20.27
N GLU A 60 5.80 -3.22 20.79
CA GLU A 60 6.05 -1.81 20.46
C GLU A 60 6.53 -1.66 19.01
N GLU A 61 7.45 -2.49 18.52
CA GLU A 61 7.87 -2.48 17.10
C GLU A 61 6.72 -2.84 16.16
N LEU A 62 5.75 -3.62 16.64
CA LEU A 62 4.53 -3.94 15.90
C LEU A 62 3.43 -2.87 16.05
N ASP A 63 3.69 -1.71 16.65
CA ASP A 63 2.72 -0.63 16.95
C ASP A 63 1.50 -1.08 17.76
N ALA A 64 1.62 -2.13 18.56
CA ALA A 64 0.53 -2.62 19.40
C ALA A 64 0.52 -1.89 20.76
N LYS A 65 -0.66 -1.44 21.19
CA LYS A 65 -0.86 -0.91 22.55
C LYS A 65 -0.88 -2.05 23.54
N VAL A 66 0.01 -2.00 24.54
CA VAL A 66 0.17 -3.08 25.54
C VAL A 66 -0.38 -2.67 26.91
N VAL A 67 -1.18 -3.55 27.50
CA VAL A 67 -1.69 -3.43 28.87
C VAL A 67 -1.28 -4.66 29.67
N TRP A 68 -0.72 -4.43 30.86
CA TRP A 68 -0.39 -5.50 31.81
C TRP A 68 -1.36 -5.50 32.98
N ASN A 69 -2.07 -6.61 33.18
CA ASN A 69 -2.89 -6.84 34.36
C ASN A 69 -2.12 -7.66 35.41
N LYS A 70 -1.77 -7.01 36.53
CA LYS A 70 -0.99 -7.62 37.60
C LYS A 70 -1.76 -8.69 38.39
N SER A 71 -3.08 -8.55 38.58
CA SER A 71 -3.84 -9.50 39.41
C SER A 71 -4.06 -10.83 38.69
N THR A 72 -4.27 -10.78 37.37
CA THR A 72 -4.48 -11.97 36.54
C THR A 72 -3.21 -12.46 35.85
N GLN A 73 -2.10 -11.72 35.95
CA GLN A 73 -0.86 -11.93 35.22
C GLN A 73 -1.08 -12.06 33.71
N THR A 74 -1.84 -11.11 33.15
CA THR A 74 -2.28 -11.12 31.76
C THR A 74 -1.68 -9.95 30.99
N VAL A 75 -1.17 -10.25 29.82
CA VAL A 75 -0.80 -9.29 28.78
C VAL A 75 -1.97 -9.15 27.84
N THR A 76 -2.42 -7.93 27.60
CA THR A 76 -3.31 -7.60 26.49
C THR A 76 -2.57 -6.70 25.52
N ALA A 77 -2.62 -7.02 24.22
CA ALA A 77 -2.03 -6.22 23.16
C ALA A 77 -3.10 -5.95 22.10
N THR A 78 -3.31 -4.68 21.78
CA THR A 78 -4.35 -4.25 20.82
C THR A 78 -3.74 -3.43 19.69
N LYS A 79 -4.06 -3.80 18.46
CA LYS A 79 -3.79 -3.06 17.21
C LYS A 79 -5.03 -3.17 16.32
N GLU A 80 -5.19 -2.29 15.32
CA GLU A 80 -6.29 -2.38 14.35
C GLU A 80 -6.48 -3.82 13.83
N GLY A 81 -7.68 -4.38 14.01
CA GLY A 81 -8.01 -5.76 13.62
C GLY A 81 -7.45 -6.88 14.50
N VAL A 82 -6.69 -6.58 15.56
CA VAL A 82 -6.06 -7.59 16.45
C VAL A 82 -6.21 -7.23 17.93
N ASP A 83 -6.95 -8.05 18.68
CA ASP A 83 -7.02 -8.07 20.14
C ASP A 83 -6.44 -9.39 20.68
N LEU A 84 -5.27 -9.27 21.30
CA LEU A 84 -4.48 -10.40 21.76
C LEU A 84 -4.43 -10.41 23.29
N SER A 85 -4.72 -11.56 23.91
CA SER A 85 -4.53 -11.74 25.35
C SER A 85 -3.80 -13.04 25.70
N LEU A 86 -2.74 -12.91 26.49
CA LEU A 86 -1.91 -14.02 26.95
C LEU A 86 -1.73 -13.96 28.47
N GLN A 87 -1.92 -15.10 29.14
CA GLN A 87 -1.72 -15.22 30.58
C GLN A 87 -0.43 -15.99 30.90
N ILE A 88 0.34 -15.51 31.87
CA ILE A 88 1.54 -16.20 32.36
C ILE A 88 1.19 -17.62 32.84
N GLY A 89 1.95 -18.61 32.39
CA GLY A 89 1.76 -20.02 32.74
C GLY A 89 0.61 -20.71 32.00
N ASN A 90 -0.19 -19.99 31.22
CA ASN A 90 -1.31 -20.55 30.47
C ASN A 90 -0.91 -20.80 29.00
N LYS A 91 -1.21 -21.99 28.49
CA LYS A 91 -1.01 -22.34 27.08
C LYS A 91 -2.18 -21.94 26.18
N THR A 92 -3.26 -21.42 26.75
CA THR A 92 -4.38 -20.89 25.97
C THR A 92 -4.29 -19.38 25.95
N ALA A 93 -4.22 -18.82 24.74
CA ALA A 93 -4.33 -17.39 24.47
C ALA A 93 -5.66 -17.08 23.78
N THR A 94 -6.03 -15.80 23.70
CA THR A 94 -7.17 -15.33 22.90
C THR A 94 -6.68 -14.37 21.83
N VAL A 95 -7.18 -14.54 20.59
CA VAL A 95 -6.96 -13.64 19.45
C VAL A 95 -8.34 -13.27 18.91
N ASN A 96 -8.71 -11.99 18.93
CA ASN A 96 -10.03 -11.50 18.50
C ASN A 96 -11.19 -12.27 19.16
N GLY A 97 -11.06 -12.58 20.46
CA GLY A 97 -12.03 -13.37 21.22
C GLY A 97 -11.96 -14.89 21.01
N GLU A 98 -11.25 -15.40 20.00
CA GLU A 98 -11.08 -16.83 19.75
C GLU A 98 -9.93 -17.42 20.58
N LYS A 99 -10.15 -18.60 21.18
CA LYS A 99 -9.11 -19.32 21.91
C LYS A 99 -8.12 -19.99 20.96
N LYS A 100 -6.82 -19.75 21.16
CA LYS A 100 -5.71 -20.38 20.42
C LYS A 100 -4.75 -21.09 21.38
N GLN A 101 -4.21 -22.23 20.95
CA GLN A 101 -3.25 -23.01 21.72
C GLN A 101 -1.81 -22.59 21.42
N LEU A 102 -1.01 -22.45 22.47
CA LEU A 102 0.40 -22.11 22.43
C LEU A 102 1.26 -23.37 22.58
N GLY A 103 2.33 -23.48 21.80
CA GLY A 103 3.34 -24.53 22.00
C GLY A 103 3.99 -24.46 23.40
N ILE A 104 4.21 -23.24 23.88
CA ILE A 104 4.78 -22.93 25.19
C ILE A 104 4.03 -21.76 25.84
N ALA A 105 3.86 -21.82 27.16
CA ALA A 105 3.17 -20.75 27.90
C ALA A 105 4.09 -19.51 28.05
N PRO A 106 3.53 -18.29 28.06
CA PRO A 106 4.23 -17.10 28.49
C PRO A 106 4.78 -17.27 29.90
N LYS A 107 5.91 -16.63 30.21
CA LYS A 107 6.54 -16.74 31.53
C LYS A 107 7.37 -15.54 31.90
N THR A 108 7.80 -15.50 33.16
CA THR A 108 8.67 -14.45 33.67
C THR A 108 10.09 -14.99 33.85
N ILE A 109 11.07 -14.29 33.29
CA ILE A 109 12.51 -14.55 33.48
C ILE A 109 13.13 -13.26 34.01
N LYS A 110 13.75 -13.31 35.21
CA LYS A 110 14.36 -12.13 35.87
C LYS A 110 13.42 -10.90 35.88
N ASN A 111 12.15 -11.10 36.25
CA ASN A 111 11.09 -10.08 36.26
C ASN A 111 10.68 -9.49 34.90
N VAL A 112 11.13 -10.05 33.78
CA VAL A 112 10.67 -9.68 32.43
C VAL A 112 9.71 -10.72 31.90
N THR A 113 8.63 -10.27 31.27
CA THR A 113 7.64 -11.14 30.64
C THR A 113 8.13 -11.56 29.26
N TYR A 114 8.21 -12.88 29.07
CA TYR A 114 8.59 -13.54 27.84
C TYR A 114 7.38 -14.22 27.21
N ILE A 115 7.21 -14.03 25.90
CA ILE A 115 6.09 -14.56 25.12
C ILE A 115 6.58 -15.39 23.92
N PRO A 116 5.79 -16.34 23.41
CA PRO A 116 6.16 -17.16 22.25
C PRO A 116 6.17 -16.33 20.97
N LEU A 117 7.36 -15.99 20.46
CA LEU A 117 7.54 -15.03 19.38
C LEU A 117 6.73 -15.38 18.12
N ARG A 118 6.81 -16.65 17.68
CA ARG A 118 6.11 -17.13 16.48
C ARG A 118 4.60 -16.91 16.55
N PHE A 119 4.01 -17.21 17.71
CA PHE A 119 2.58 -17.03 17.91
C PHE A 119 2.17 -15.56 17.79
N ILE A 120 2.98 -14.65 18.33
CA ILE A 120 2.72 -13.20 18.22
C ILE A 120 2.76 -12.76 16.76
N GLY A 121 3.78 -13.16 16.00
CA GLY A 121 3.87 -12.83 14.58
C GLY A 121 2.69 -13.37 13.78
N GLU A 122 2.37 -14.65 13.92
CA GLU A 122 1.26 -15.27 13.19
C GLU A 122 -0.10 -14.68 13.58
N ALA A 123 -0.32 -14.37 14.86
CA ALA A 123 -1.54 -13.73 15.34
C ALA A 123 -1.69 -12.27 14.89
N THR A 124 -0.59 -11.62 14.51
CA THR A 124 -0.56 -10.23 14.00
C THR A 124 -0.44 -10.16 12.48
N GLY A 125 -0.64 -11.28 11.77
CA GLY A 125 -0.66 -11.32 10.31
C GLY A 125 0.71 -11.45 9.63
N TYR A 126 1.76 -11.77 10.40
CA TYR A 126 3.11 -11.99 9.88
C TYR A 126 3.40 -13.47 9.64
N GLN A 127 4.17 -13.75 8.60
CA GLN A 127 4.97 -14.96 8.49
C GLN A 127 6.24 -14.83 9.35
N VAL A 128 6.63 -15.91 10.03
CA VAL A 128 7.80 -15.94 10.92
C VAL A 128 8.77 -17.03 10.49
N ASP A 129 9.94 -16.63 10.02
CA ASP A 129 10.99 -17.52 9.52
C ASP A 129 12.20 -17.57 10.46
N TRP A 130 12.77 -18.76 10.64
CA TRP A 130 13.97 -18.98 11.44
C TRP A 130 15.15 -19.39 10.55
N SER A 131 16.18 -18.56 10.49
CA SER A 131 17.46 -18.91 9.88
C SER A 131 18.40 -19.48 10.92
N LYS A 132 18.58 -20.82 10.91
CA LYS A 132 19.53 -21.49 11.82
C LYS A 132 20.98 -21.03 11.59
N ALA A 133 21.35 -20.76 10.34
CA ALA A 133 22.71 -20.35 9.97
C ALA A 133 23.06 -18.94 10.48
N LEU A 134 22.11 -18.01 10.38
CA LEU A 134 22.29 -16.63 10.83
C LEU A 134 21.89 -16.42 12.29
N ARG A 135 21.13 -17.37 12.86
CA ARG A 135 20.45 -17.25 14.16
C ARG A 135 19.53 -16.03 14.21
N THR A 136 18.82 -15.81 13.11
CA THR A 136 17.92 -14.67 12.92
C THR A 136 16.50 -15.16 12.73
N ILE A 137 15.56 -14.51 13.43
CA ILE A 137 14.13 -14.67 13.21
C ILE A 137 13.64 -13.46 12.42
N THR A 138 12.99 -13.70 11.28
CA THR A 138 12.47 -12.63 10.43
C THR A 138 10.96 -12.68 10.42
N PHE A 139 10.35 -11.52 10.64
CA PHE A 139 8.93 -11.28 10.46
C PHE A 139 8.76 -10.59 9.11
N THR A 140 8.00 -11.25 8.24
CA THR A 140 7.56 -10.71 6.96
C THR A 140 6.05 -10.66 6.98
N VAL A 141 5.44 -9.65 6.37
CA VAL A 141 3.98 -9.65 6.17
C VAL A 141 3.61 -10.97 5.52
N LYS A 142 2.48 -11.59 5.91
CA LYS A 142 1.97 -12.80 5.25
C LYS A 142 1.51 -12.43 3.84
N VAL A 143 2.50 -12.37 2.95
CA VAL A 143 2.35 -12.25 1.52
C VAL A 143 1.53 -13.46 1.05
N ASN A 144 0.44 -13.21 0.34
CA ASN A 144 -0.15 -14.26 -0.50
C ASN A 144 1.01 -14.79 -1.36
N ALA A 145 1.37 -16.07 -1.24
CA ALA A 145 2.57 -16.60 -1.91
C ALA A 145 2.54 -16.43 -3.45
N GLU A 146 1.37 -16.09 -4.00
CA GLU A 146 1.11 -15.81 -5.41
C GLU A 146 1.13 -14.31 -5.77
N GLY A 147 1.27 -13.39 -4.79
CA GLY A 147 1.18 -11.93 -4.98
C GLY A 147 -0.25 -11.41 -5.17
N SER A 148 -0.43 -10.08 -5.20
CA SER A 148 -1.72 -9.47 -5.54
C SER A 148 -2.12 -9.78 -6.99
N LYS A 149 -3.38 -10.16 -7.20
CA LYS A 149 -3.88 -10.60 -8.50
C LYS A 149 -3.99 -9.47 -9.52
N GLY A 150 -4.46 -8.30 -9.07
CA GLY A 150 -4.67 -7.13 -9.92
C GLY A 150 -5.59 -7.43 -11.11
N PHE A 151 -5.50 -6.57 -12.12
CA PHE A 151 -6.32 -6.62 -13.34
C PHE A 151 -5.42 -6.57 -14.57
N LEU A 152 -4.95 -7.72 -15.04
CA LEU A 152 -4.04 -7.83 -16.18
C LEU A 152 -4.70 -8.57 -17.36
N TRP A 153 -4.63 -7.97 -18.54
CA TRP A 153 -4.96 -8.62 -19.81
C TRP A 153 -3.80 -8.57 -20.77
N LYS A 154 -3.78 -9.51 -21.72
CA LYS A 154 -2.90 -9.53 -22.87
C LYS A 154 -3.72 -9.45 -24.15
N VAL A 155 -3.32 -8.57 -25.06
CA VAL A 155 -3.90 -8.42 -26.39
C VAL A 155 -2.78 -8.50 -27.42
N GLU A 156 -2.95 -9.34 -28.43
CA GLU A 156 -1.93 -9.53 -29.47
C GLU A 156 -2.49 -9.31 -30.87
N LYS A 157 -1.73 -8.63 -31.72
CA LYS A 157 -2.06 -8.48 -33.14
C LYS A 157 -0.82 -8.26 -33.98
N ASN A 158 -0.68 -9.05 -35.05
CA ASN A 158 0.39 -8.92 -36.05
C ASN A 158 1.82 -8.89 -35.47
N GLY A 159 2.03 -9.51 -34.31
CA GLY A 159 3.32 -9.54 -33.61
C GLY A 159 3.56 -8.38 -32.65
N ASN A 160 2.61 -7.44 -32.49
CA ASN A 160 2.60 -6.52 -31.36
C ASN A 160 1.83 -7.14 -30.19
N THR A 161 2.28 -6.83 -28.98
CA THR A 161 1.66 -7.27 -27.74
C THR A 161 1.36 -6.05 -26.88
N VAL A 162 0.14 -5.95 -26.37
CA VAL A 162 -0.25 -4.96 -25.37
C VAL A 162 -0.71 -5.70 -24.12
N TYR A 163 -0.01 -5.46 -23.01
CA TYR A 163 -0.46 -5.81 -21.68
C TYR A 163 -1.25 -4.63 -21.10
N LEU A 164 -2.48 -4.87 -20.64
CA LEU A 164 -3.35 -3.86 -20.02
C LEU A 164 -3.43 -4.15 -18.52
N LEU A 165 -2.87 -3.27 -17.68
CA LEU A 165 -2.93 -3.36 -16.22
C LEU A 165 -3.85 -2.27 -15.65
N GLY A 166 -4.91 -2.69 -14.96
CA GLY A 166 -5.76 -1.82 -14.15
C GLY A 166 -5.03 -1.39 -12.88
N SER A 167 -4.79 -0.10 -12.67
CA SER A 167 -4.06 0.45 -11.52
C SER A 167 -4.97 1.03 -10.44
N ILE A 168 -4.39 1.25 -9.25
CA ILE A 168 -4.93 2.11 -8.21
C ILE A 168 -3.84 3.12 -7.84
N HIS A 169 -4.20 4.40 -7.71
CA HIS A 169 -3.28 5.52 -7.47
C HIS A 169 -2.66 5.57 -6.08
N VAL A 170 -3.24 4.84 -5.12
CA VAL A 170 -2.75 4.75 -3.74
C VAL A 170 -2.67 3.29 -3.34
N ALA A 171 -1.65 2.92 -2.56
CA ALA A 171 -1.48 1.55 -2.11
C ALA A 171 -1.00 1.46 -0.67
N LYS A 172 -1.26 0.29 -0.07
CA LYS A 172 -0.65 -0.19 1.18
C LYS A 172 0.44 -1.20 0.87
N ASP A 173 1.39 -1.37 1.79
CA ASP A 173 2.43 -2.41 1.68
C ASP A 173 1.84 -3.82 1.47
N SER A 174 0.65 -4.09 2.01
CA SER A 174 -0.06 -5.36 1.86
C SER A 174 -0.52 -5.66 0.43
N MET A 175 -0.54 -4.66 -0.45
CA MET A 175 -0.81 -4.87 -1.88
C MET A 175 0.40 -5.43 -2.64
N TYR A 176 1.57 -5.48 -1.99
CA TYR A 176 2.80 -6.01 -2.56
C TYR A 176 3.23 -7.30 -1.85
N PRO A 177 3.97 -8.19 -2.54
CA PRO A 177 4.37 -8.12 -3.94
C PRO A 177 3.20 -8.31 -4.91
N LEU A 178 3.39 -7.84 -6.15
CA LEU A 178 2.50 -8.16 -7.27
C LEU A 178 2.75 -9.60 -7.71
N ARG A 179 1.74 -10.24 -8.30
CA ARG A 179 1.93 -11.58 -8.88
C ARG A 179 2.99 -11.56 -9.99
N PRO A 180 3.77 -12.64 -10.17
CA PRO A 180 4.87 -12.69 -11.12
C PRO A 180 4.50 -12.30 -12.55
N GLU A 181 3.30 -12.65 -13.01
CA GLU A 181 2.85 -12.40 -14.38
C GLU A 181 2.74 -10.91 -14.70
N ILE A 182 2.38 -10.07 -13.73
CA ILE A 182 2.39 -8.60 -13.92
C ILE A 182 3.83 -8.11 -14.08
N GLU A 183 4.73 -8.62 -13.23
CA GLU A 183 6.15 -8.22 -13.24
C GLU A 183 6.88 -8.70 -14.50
N GLU A 184 6.54 -9.90 -14.99
CA GLU A 184 7.06 -10.48 -16.22
C GLU A 184 6.55 -9.72 -17.45
N ALA A 185 5.25 -9.41 -17.50
CA ALA A 185 4.67 -8.58 -18.56
C ALA A 185 5.35 -7.21 -18.68
N PHE A 186 5.64 -6.55 -17.56
CA PHE A 186 6.40 -5.30 -17.58
C PHE A 186 7.86 -5.52 -18.04
N LYS A 187 8.51 -6.59 -17.61
CA LYS A 187 9.90 -6.90 -17.99
C LYS A 187 10.05 -7.15 -19.49
N GLU A 188 9.03 -7.70 -20.14
CA GLU A 188 8.99 -7.89 -21.60
C GLU A 188 8.73 -6.60 -22.37
N ALA A 189 8.23 -5.55 -21.69
CA ALA A 189 7.79 -4.34 -22.33
C ALA A 189 8.95 -3.47 -22.83
N GLN A 190 8.78 -2.96 -24.05
CA GLN A 190 9.68 -1.99 -24.67
C GLN A 190 9.19 -0.57 -24.46
N HIS A 191 7.91 -0.40 -24.13
CA HIS A 191 7.27 0.87 -23.84
C HIS A 191 6.33 0.73 -22.65
N LEU A 192 6.31 1.73 -21.77
CA LEU A 192 5.27 1.91 -20.77
C LEU A 192 4.31 2.97 -21.28
N ALA A 193 3.00 2.71 -21.27
CA ALA A 193 2.00 3.73 -21.48
C ALA A 193 1.21 3.93 -20.19
N VAL A 194 1.01 5.17 -19.78
CA VAL A 194 0.26 5.55 -18.57
C VAL A 194 -0.74 6.64 -18.91
N GLU A 195 -1.78 6.83 -18.09
CA GLU A 195 -2.71 7.95 -18.30
C GLU A 195 -1.96 9.28 -18.40
N VAL A 196 -1.13 9.58 -17.41
CA VAL A 196 -0.30 10.79 -17.35
C VAL A 196 1.05 10.46 -16.70
N ASP A 197 2.15 10.85 -17.32
CA ASP A 197 3.49 10.74 -16.73
C ASP A 197 3.78 11.99 -15.86
N LEU A 198 3.37 11.94 -14.60
CA LEU A 198 3.57 13.04 -13.65
C LEU A 198 5.07 13.29 -13.35
N THR A 199 5.96 12.32 -13.61
CA THR A 199 7.39 12.43 -13.26
C THR A 199 8.17 13.39 -14.16
N LYS A 200 7.61 13.74 -15.32
CA LYS A 200 8.22 14.66 -16.29
C LYS A 200 7.58 16.04 -16.32
N LEU A 201 6.54 16.27 -15.52
CA LEU A 201 5.84 17.55 -15.49
C LEU A 201 6.57 18.55 -14.60
N ASP A 202 6.52 19.83 -14.99
CA ASP A 202 6.92 20.92 -14.10
C ASP A 202 5.85 21.08 -13.01
N ALA A 203 6.18 20.67 -11.79
CA ALA A 203 5.29 20.74 -10.64
C ALA A 203 4.80 22.17 -10.35
N THR A 204 5.62 23.19 -10.61
CA THR A 204 5.24 24.60 -10.40
C THR A 204 4.21 25.04 -11.43
N ALA A 205 4.43 24.68 -12.71
CA ALA A 205 3.50 24.99 -13.77
C ALA A 205 2.15 24.28 -13.57
N LEU A 206 2.19 22.99 -13.20
CA LEU A 206 0.99 22.21 -12.92
C LEU A 206 0.21 22.76 -11.73
N GLN A 207 0.89 23.13 -10.64
CA GLN A 207 0.25 23.76 -9.47
C GLN A 207 -0.38 25.11 -9.84
N ALA A 208 0.31 25.93 -10.63
CA ALA A 208 -0.23 27.21 -11.10
C ALA A 208 -1.48 27.01 -11.99
N TYR A 209 -1.46 26.00 -12.84
CA TYR A 209 -2.60 25.64 -13.69
C TYR A 209 -3.79 25.13 -12.85
N ALA A 210 -3.56 24.22 -11.92
CA ALA A 210 -4.58 23.73 -10.99
C ALA A 210 -5.19 24.87 -10.16
N ASN A 211 -4.37 25.79 -9.65
CA ASN A 211 -4.85 26.97 -8.93
C ASN A 211 -5.70 27.88 -9.83
N LYS A 212 -5.27 28.13 -11.06
CA LYS A 212 -6.02 28.95 -12.03
C LYS A 212 -7.39 28.35 -12.33
N LEU A 213 -7.48 27.04 -12.52
CA LEU A 213 -8.77 26.38 -12.77
C LEU A 213 -9.61 26.30 -11.51
N GLY A 214 -9.02 25.93 -10.38
CA GLY A 214 -9.72 25.60 -9.14
C GLY A 214 -10.14 26.79 -8.29
N THR A 215 -9.82 28.03 -8.69
CA THR A 215 -10.16 29.24 -7.90
C THR A 215 -11.06 30.22 -8.65
N TYR A 216 -11.84 30.98 -7.90
CA TYR A 216 -12.61 32.10 -8.42
C TYR A 216 -11.71 33.33 -8.66
N SER A 217 -11.95 34.02 -9.77
CA SER A 217 -11.26 35.25 -10.15
C SER A 217 -12.21 36.41 -10.50
N ASP A 218 -13.52 36.17 -10.42
CA ASP A 218 -14.59 37.13 -10.72
C ASP A 218 -15.08 37.91 -9.48
N GLY A 219 -14.44 37.69 -8.32
CA GLY A 219 -14.78 38.29 -7.05
C GLY A 219 -15.87 37.56 -6.26
N THR A 220 -16.45 36.49 -6.81
CA THR A 220 -17.32 35.58 -6.07
C THR A 220 -16.51 34.59 -5.24
N THR A 221 -17.18 33.91 -4.32
CA THR A 221 -16.61 32.93 -3.40
C THR A 221 -17.38 31.62 -3.47
N LEU A 222 -16.83 30.52 -2.91
CA LEU A 222 -17.52 29.24 -2.80
C LEU A 222 -18.95 29.37 -2.26
N LYS A 223 -19.16 30.24 -1.28
CA LYS A 223 -20.47 30.51 -0.66
C LYS A 223 -21.53 31.00 -1.66
N ASP A 224 -21.13 31.64 -2.76
CA ASP A 224 -22.02 32.16 -3.79
C ASP A 224 -22.43 31.08 -4.81
N HIS A 225 -21.76 29.92 -4.82
CA HIS A 225 -21.96 28.85 -5.81
C HIS A 225 -22.37 27.50 -5.21
N VAL A 226 -22.62 27.43 -3.90
CA VAL A 226 -23.18 26.25 -3.23
C VAL A 226 -24.36 26.67 -2.35
N SER A 227 -25.23 25.73 -2.01
CA SER A 227 -26.31 25.96 -1.07
C SER A 227 -25.79 26.32 0.32
N ALA A 228 -26.63 27.03 1.09
CA ALA A 228 -26.30 27.40 2.48
C ALA A 228 -26.01 26.16 3.36
N ASP A 229 -26.71 25.06 3.12
CA ASP A 229 -26.52 23.80 3.84
C ASP A 229 -25.17 23.15 3.50
N THR A 230 -24.80 23.12 2.21
CA THR A 230 -23.48 22.64 1.77
C THR A 230 -22.36 23.48 2.39
N TYR A 231 -22.46 24.81 2.36
CA TYR A 231 -21.46 25.69 2.97
C TYR A 231 -21.35 25.48 4.49
N ALA A 232 -22.48 25.26 5.18
CA ALA A 232 -22.47 24.96 6.62
C ALA A 232 -21.74 23.65 6.94
N LYS A 233 -21.90 22.60 6.12
CA LYS A 233 -21.14 21.35 6.25
C LYS A 233 -19.64 21.56 6.05
N ILE A 234 -19.25 22.37 5.07
CA ILE A 234 -17.83 22.72 4.83
C ILE A 234 -17.23 23.43 6.05
N VAL A 235 -17.93 24.43 6.60
CA VAL A 235 -17.47 25.15 7.79
C VAL A 235 -17.33 24.20 9.00
N ALA A 236 -18.27 23.28 9.18
CA ALA A 236 -18.19 22.27 10.23
C ALA A 236 -16.97 21.35 10.06
N LEU A 237 -16.70 20.89 8.84
CA LEU A 237 -15.52 20.10 8.51
C LEU A 237 -14.22 20.85 8.80
N LEU A 238 -14.11 22.11 8.35
CA LEU A 238 -12.93 22.95 8.58
C LEU A 238 -12.68 23.16 10.08
N LYS A 239 -13.75 23.43 10.87
CA LYS A 239 -13.67 23.54 12.34
C LYS A 239 -13.16 22.26 13.00
N ALA A 240 -13.71 21.10 12.60
CA ALA A 240 -13.29 19.80 13.13
C ALA A 240 -11.80 19.53 12.89
N ASN A 241 -11.27 20.05 11.77
CA ASN A 241 -9.86 19.94 11.37
C ASN A 241 -9.00 21.15 11.80
N LYS A 242 -9.52 22.07 12.62
CA LYS A 242 -8.82 23.27 13.13
C LYS A 242 -8.32 24.21 12.01
N LEU A 243 -9.02 24.22 10.88
CA LEU A 243 -8.77 25.11 9.76
C LEU A 243 -9.67 26.36 9.83
N PRO A 244 -9.25 27.50 9.25
CA PRO A 244 -10.10 28.70 9.15
C PRO A 244 -11.42 28.41 8.42
N GLU A 245 -12.52 28.99 8.90
CA GLU A 245 -13.87 28.75 8.31
C GLU A 245 -13.97 29.15 6.83
N ASN A 246 -13.15 30.12 6.42
CA ASN A 246 -13.09 30.66 5.07
C ASN A 246 -11.96 30.05 4.22
N ALA A 247 -11.30 28.98 4.68
CA ALA A 247 -10.14 28.40 3.99
C ALA A 247 -10.45 27.94 2.55
N PHE A 248 -11.70 27.54 2.29
CA PHE A 248 -12.15 27.11 0.97
C PHE A 248 -12.89 28.19 0.16
N ASP A 249 -13.11 29.39 0.70
CA ASP A 249 -13.84 30.46 -0.01
C ASP A 249 -13.28 30.80 -1.40
N PRO A 250 -11.95 30.81 -1.63
CA PRO A 250 -11.40 31.09 -2.96
C PRO A 250 -11.63 29.97 -3.99
N TYR A 251 -12.01 28.76 -3.58
CA TYR A 251 -11.96 27.57 -4.43
C TYR A 251 -13.34 27.19 -4.98
N LYS A 252 -13.34 26.61 -6.18
CA LYS A 252 -14.53 26.03 -6.82
C LYS A 252 -14.93 24.70 -6.18
N PRO A 253 -16.21 24.27 -6.24
CA PRO A 253 -16.68 23.07 -5.54
C PRO A 253 -15.92 21.79 -5.91
N TRP A 254 -15.52 21.62 -7.18
CA TRP A 254 -14.71 20.46 -7.59
C TRP A 254 -13.34 20.42 -6.89
N ALA A 255 -12.67 21.57 -6.75
CA ALA A 255 -11.36 21.64 -6.11
C ALA A 255 -11.46 21.36 -4.61
N VAL A 256 -12.54 21.85 -3.98
CA VAL A 256 -12.86 21.54 -2.58
C VAL A 256 -13.14 20.04 -2.40
N THR A 257 -13.86 19.42 -3.34
CA THR A 257 -14.12 17.97 -3.33
C THR A 257 -12.80 17.18 -3.30
N GLN A 258 -11.85 17.51 -4.19
CA GLN A 258 -10.53 16.85 -4.20
C GLN A 258 -9.75 17.07 -2.90
N ALA A 259 -9.80 18.27 -2.33
CA ALA A 259 -9.16 18.57 -1.06
C ALA A 259 -9.76 17.75 0.10
N ILE A 260 -11.08 17.57 0.12
CA ILE A 260 -11.77 16.75 1.13
C ILE A 260 -11.38 15.27 0.98
N SER A 261 -11.37 14.74 -0.24
CA SER A 261 -10.93 13.37 -0.49
C SER A 261 -9.48 13.16 -0.05
N ALA A 262 -8.59 14.12 -0.27
CA ALA A 262 -7.21 14.04 0.22
C ALA A 262 -7.12 14.04 1.75
N LEU A 263 -7.98 14.78 2.45
CA LEU A 263 -8.06 14.74 3.92
C LEU A 263 -8.55 13.37 4.43
N GLN A 264 -9.49 12.73 3.74
CA GLN A 264 -9.99 11.39 4.08
C GLN A 264 -8.90 10.31 3.99
N MET A 265 -7.89 10.52 3.13
CA MET A 265 -6.78 9.57 2.99
C MET A 265 -5.78 9.66 4.15
N GLN A 266 -5.76 10.76 4.91
CA GLN A 266 -4.81 10.92 6.01
C GLN A 266 -5.05 9.89 7.11
N GLY A 267 -3.99 9.20 7.55
CA GLY A 267 -4.06 8.22 8.62
C GLY A 267 -4.62 6.85 8.21
N THR A 268 -4.98 6.64 6.94
CA THR A 268 -5.51 5.36 6.43
C THR A 268 -4.42 4.32 6.13
N GLY A 269 -3.15 4.74 6.09
CA GLY A 269 -2.01 3.92 5.69
C GLY A 269 -1.85 3.73 4.18
N TYR A 270 -2.75 4.28 3.36
CA TYR A 270 -2.57 4.35 1.91
C TYR A 270 -1.67 5.52 1.54
N ASP A 271 -0.76 5.28 0.60
CA ASP A 271 0.16 6.30 0.08
C ASP A 271 0.14 6.29 -1.45
N SER A 272 0.06 7.48 -2.05
CA SER A 272 0.21 7.67 -3.49
C SER A 272 1.62 7.35 -3.99
N SER A 273 2.65 7.48 -3.14
CA SER A 273 4.02 7.11 -3.48
C SER A 273 4.16 5.60 -3.78
N ASN A 274 3.23 4.80 -3.23
CA ASN A 274 3.16 3.36 -3.42
C ASN A 274 2.13 2.93 -4.48
N GLY A 275 1.43 3.87 -5.13
CA GLY A 275 0.42 3.58 -6.15
C GLY A 275 0.96 2.70 -7.28
N ILE A 276 0.11 1.85 -7.85
CA ILE A 276 0.51 0.85 -8.86
C ILE A 276 1.02 1.52 -10.15
N ASP A 277 0.37 2.61 -10.56
CA ASP A 277 0.76 3.46 -11.68
C ASP A 277 2.13 4.12 -11.46
N LEU A 278 2.37 4.71 -10.28
CA LEU A 278 3.66 5.32 -9.98
C LEU A 278 4.76 4.27 -9.83
N TYR A 279 4.47 3.11 -9.23
CA TYR A 279 5.40 1.98 -9.12
C TYR A 279 5.97 1.59 -10.50
N PHE A 280 5.12 1.37 -11.50
CA PHE A 280 5.58 1.03 -12.84
C PHE A 280 6.22 2.21 -13.58
N THR A 281 5.75 3.44 -13.35
CA THR A 281 6.38 4.65 -13.93
C THR A 281 7.81 4.84 -13.43
N GLU A 282 8.04 4.71 -12.13
CA GLU A 282 9.39 4.77 -11.56
C GLU A 282 10.27 3.63 -12.07
N LYS A 283 9.72 2.42 -12.17
CA LYS A 283 10.45 1.26 -12.67
C LYS A 283 10.86 1.44 -14.13
N ALA A 284 9.99 1.98 -14.96
CA ALA A 284 10.29 2.34 -16.34
C ALA A 284 11.40 3.40 -16.43
N ASN A 285 11.29 4.47 -15.63
CA ASN A 285 12.33 5.50 -15.56
C ASN A 285 13.69 4.93 -15.13
N LYS A 286 13.73 4.07 -14.09
CA LYS A 286 14.95 3.39 -13.63
C LYS A 286 15.54 2.45 -14.70
N ALA A 287 14.68 1.78 -15.47
CA ALA A 287 15.07 0.87 -16.55
C ALA A 287 15.31 1.55 -17.91
N ASN A 288 15.10 2.88 -18.01
CA ASN A 288 15.10 3.63 -19.26
C ASN A 288 14.10 3.10 -20.31
N VAL A 289 12.99 2.52 -19.85
CA VAL A 289 11.86 2.17 -20.73
C VAL A 289 11.11 3.46 -21.08
N PRO A 290 10.93 3.80 -22.36
CA PRO A 290 10.18 4.97 -22.77
C PRO A 290 8.75 4.98 -22.22
N VAL A 291 8.37 6.08 -21.58
CA VAL A 291 7.02 6.31 -21.02
C VAL A 291 6.21 7.18 -21.97
N ILE A 292 5.02 6.73 -22.33
CA ILE A 292 4.04 7.38 -23.20
C ILE A 292 2.86 7.82 -22.32
N SER A 293 2.47 9.10 -22.40
CA SER A 293 1.23 9.57 -21.77
C SER A 293 0.07 9.43 -22.74
N LEU A 294 -1.00 8.75 -22.30
CA LEU A 294 -2.21 8.57 -23.09
C LEU A 294 -3.11 9.82 -23.07
N GLU A 295 -3.00 10.61 -22.02
CA GLU A 295 -3.76 11.83 -21.76
C GLU A 295 -2.82 12.96 -21.31
N THR A 296 -3.41 14.10 -20.93
CA THR A 296 -2.69 15.26 -20.37
C THR A 296 -3.22 15.58 -18.99
N ALA A 297 -2.34 16.04 -18.09
CA ALA A 297 -2.75 16.49 -16.76
C ALA A 297 -3.76 17.65 -16.85
N GLU A 298 -3.56 18.57 -17.80
CA GLU A 298 -4.44 19.69 -18.06
C GLU A 298 -5.84 19.24 -18.49
N GLY A 299 -5.92 18.21 -19.34
CA GLY A 299 -7.19 17.61 -19.77
C GLY A 299 -7.97 17.02 -18.59
N GLN A 300 -7.29 16.25 -17.74
CA GLN A 300 -7.92 15.67 -16.54
C GLN A 300 -8.41 16.73 -15.55
N LEU A 301 -7.63 17.79 -15.31
CA LEU A 301 -8.05 18.90 -14.44
C LEU A 301 -9.20 19.72 -15.04
N SER A 302 -9.15 19.98 -16.35
CA SER A 302 -10.19 20.72 -17.06
C SER A 302 -11.53 19.98 -17.09
N MET A 303 -11.52 18.65 -17.06
CA MET A 303 -12.72 17.83 -16.96
C MET A 303 -13.52 18.18 -15.70
N PHE A 304 -12.87 18.20 -14.53
CA PHE A 304 -13.54 18.53 -13.27
C PHE A 304 -14.10 19.95 -13.24
N ASP A 305 -13.35 20.91 -13.80
CA ASP A 305 -13.80 22.29 -13.93
C ASP A 305 -14.97 22.45 -14.90
N GLY A 306 -15.04 21.60 -15.92
CA GLY A 306 -16.03 21.61 -16.98
C GLY A 306 -17.38 20.98 -16.60
N PHE A 307 -17.45 20.23 -15.50
CA PHE A 307 -18.72 19.68 -15.00
C PHE A 307 -19.71 20.79 -14.62
N SER A 308 -21.00 20.49 -14.77
CA SER A 308 -22.11 21.34 -14.38
C SER A 308 -22.00 21.76 -12.91
N LYS A 309 -22.49 22.95 -12.59
CA LYS A 309 -22.46 23.45 -11.20
C LYS A 309 -23.22 22.51 -10.27
N GLU A 310 -24.32 21.97 -10.76
CA GLU A 310 -25.16 21.00 -10.07
C GLU A 310 -24.39 19.71 -9.76
N LEU A 311 -23.64 19.18 -10.73
CA LEU A 311 -22.82 17.99 -10.51
C LEU A 311 -21.65 18.28 -9.56
N GLN A 312 -20.96 19.42 -9.71
CA GLN A 312 -19.86 19.78 -8.82
C GLN A 312 -20.33 19.93 -7.36
N GLU A 313 -21.49 20.57 -7.11
CA GLU A 313 -22.05 20.65 -5.76
C GLU A 313 -22.48 19.26 -5.26
N LYS A 314 -23.10 18.43 -6.12
CA LYS A 314 -23.51 17.07 -5.74
C LYS A 314 -22.33 16.21 -5.29
N GLN A 315 -21.22 16.23 -6.04
CA GLN A 315 -19.98 15.50 -5.68
C GLN A 315 -19.39 16.03 -4.36
N LEU A 316 -19.41 17.35 -4.17
CA LEU A 316 -18.96 17.97 -2.92
C LEU A 316 -19.81 17.51 -1.72
N VAL A 317 -21.14 17.45 -1.87
CA VAL A 317 -22.04 16.93 -0.83
C VAL A 317 -21.76 15.46 -0.52
N GLN A 318 -21.54 14.64 -1.54
CA GLN A 318 -21.19 13.22 -1.36
C GLN A 318 -19.87 13.06 -0.59
N ALA A 319 -18.84 13.84 -0.91
CA ALA A 319 -17.58 13.82 -0.18
C ALA A 319 -17.75 14.27 1.28
N LEU A 320 -18.52 15.34 1.54
CA LEU A 320 -18.81 15.82 2.90
C LEU A 320 -19.59 14.79 3.73
N ASP A 321 -20.56 14.13 3.12
CA ASP A 321 -21.38 13.10 3.78
C ASP A 321 -20.54 11.86 4.08
N ALA A 322 -19.65 11.45 3.17
CA ALA A 322 -18.72 10.35 3.40
C ALA A 322 -17.80 10.61 4.61
N VAL A 323 -17.25 11.82 4.75
CA VAL A 323 -16.45 12.19 5.94
C VAL A 323 -17.30 12.12 7.22
N SER A 324 -18.53 12.62 7.17
CA SER A 324 -19.38 12.76 8.35
C SER A 324 -19.90 11.42 8.88
N GLN A 325 -20.04 10.42 8.00
CA GLN A 325 -20.58 9.10 8.33
C GLN A 325 -19.50 8.07 8.68
N GLN A 326 -18.23 8.37 8.43
CA GLN A 326 -17.14 7.42 8.64
C GLN A 326 -16.78 7.30 10.13
N ALA A 327 -17.13 6.16 10.73
CA ALA A 327 -16.66 5.82 12.07
C ALA A 327 -15.16 5.41 12.01
N PRO A 328 -14.34 5.73 13.05
CA PRO A 328 -12.90 5.46 13.03
C PRO A 328 -12.48 3.99 12.86
N SER A 329 -13.41 3.04 12.99
CA SER A 329 -13.16 1.60 12.95
C SER A 329 -13.82 0.87 11.78
N GLU A 330 -14.53 1.57 10.91
CA GLU A 330 -15.22 0.97 9.76
C GLU A 330 -14.29 0.94 8.53
N PRO A 331 -14.31 -0.15 7.73
CA PRO A 331 -13.58 -0.21 6.46
C PRO A 331 -13.94 0.99 5.60
N THR A 332 -12.92 1.64 5.07
CA THR A 332 -13.09 2.79 4.20
C THR A 332 -13.53 2.32 2.80
N GLY A 333 -14.09 3.23 2.00
CA GLY A 333 -14.36 2.92 0.58
C GLY A 333 -13.10 2.47 -0.18
N ILE A 334 -11.91 2.96 0.23
CA ILE A 334 -10.63 2.58 -0.36
C ILE A 334 -10.16 1.18 0.09
N ASP A 335 -10.56 0.69 1.27
CA ASP A 335 -10.29 -0.70 1.68
C ASP A 335 -11.06 -1.70 0.81
N ALA A 336 -12.33 -1.42 0.51
CA ALA A 336 -13.11 -2.25 -0.41
C ALA A 336 -12.52 -2.26 -1.84
N LEU A 337 -12.06 -1.11 -2.34
CA LEU A 337 -11.35 -1.00 -3.63
C LEU A 337 -10.03 -1.79 -3.62
N THR A 338 -9.32 -1.76 -2.50
CA THR A 338 -8.07 -2.49 -2.34
C THR A 338 -8.30 -3.99 -2.30
N ASP A 339 -9.30 -4.46 -1.54
CA ASP A 339 -9.67 -5.87 -1.50
C ASP A 339 -10.10 -6.37 -2.88
N MET A 340 -10.90 -5.58 -3.62
CA MET A 340 -11.26 -5.88 -5.00
C MET A 340 -10.00 -6.06 -5.86
N TRP A 341 -9.03 -5.14 -5.77
CA TRP A 341 -7.85 -5.15 -6.61
C TRP A 341 -6.87 -6.27 -6.26
N VAL A 342 -6.62 -6.50 -4.97
CA VAL A 342 -5.79 -7.59 -4.47
C VAL A 342 -6.35 -8.93 -4.92
N ASN A 343 -7.69 -9.10 -4.92
CA ASN A 343 -8.35 -10.33 -5.32
C ASN A 343 -8.66 -10.42 -6.83
N GLY A 344 -8.48 -9.33 -7.60
CA GLY A 344 -8.80 -9.28 -9.02
C GLY A 344 -10.29 -9.55 -9.29
N SER A 345 -11.19 -8.98 -8.48
CA SER A 345 -12.63 -9.24 -8.53
C SER A 345 -13.32 -8.47 -9.68
N ASP A 346 -13.40 -9.10 -10.85
CA ASP A 346 -14.02 -8.52 -12.05
C ASP A 346 -15.49 -8.13 -11.84
N ASP A 347 -16.25 -8.91 -11.06
CA ASP A 347 -17.66 -8.66 -10.75
C ASP A 347 -17.85 -7.39 -9.90
N VAL A 348 -17.00 -7.20 -8.89
CA VAL A 348 -16.99 -5.99 -8.06
C VAL A 348 -16.56 -4.78 -8.88
N LEU A 349 -15.56 -4.94 -9.76
CA LEU A 349 -15.13 -3.86 -10.65
C LEU A 349 -16.25 -3.41 -11.59
N VAL A 350 -16.96 -4.36 -12.22
CA VAL A 350 -18.12 -4.05 -13.07
C VAL A 350 -19.22 -3.35 -12.27
N ALA A 351 -19.55 -3.85 -11.07
CA ALA A 351 -20.56 -3.23 -10.22
C ALA A 351 -20.23 -1.78 -9.85
N LEU A 352 -18.95 -1.46 -9.60
CA LEU A 352 -18.51 -0.08 -9.35
C LEU A 352 -18.66 0.80 -10.60
N THR A 353 -18.32 0.28 -11.78
CA THR A 353 -18.51 1.03 -13.04
C THR A 353 -19.99 1.24 -13.37
N ASP A 354 -20.86 0.28 -13.04
CA ASP A 354 -22.32 0.38 -13.19
C ASP A 354 -22.92 1.39 -12.20
N GLU A 355 -22.42 1.44 -10.96
CA GLU A 355 -22.81 2.46 -9.98
C GLU A 355 -22.43 3.85 -10.48
N LEU A 356 -21.21 4.01 -10.99
CA LEU A 356 -20.72 5.27 -11.55
C LEU A 356 -21.58 5.73 -12.74
N ALA A 357 -22.02 4.80 -13.59
CA ALA A 357 -22.87 5.07 -14.76
C ALA A 357 -24.26 5.64 -14.39
N LYS A 358 -24.68 5.58 -13.11
CA LYS A 358 -25.91 6.23 -12.64
C LYS A 358 -25.82 7.76 -12.60
N GLU A 359 -24.61 8.31 -12.71
CA GLU A 359 -24.34 9.74 -12.84
C GLU A 359 -23.76 10.03 -14.24
N PRO A 360 -24.59 10.20 -15.29
CA PRO A 360 -24.13 10.14 -16.68
C PRO A 360 -23.09 11.18 -17.04
N GLU A 361 -23.21 12.42 -16.57
CA GLU A 361 -22.22 13.47 -16.84
C GLU A 361 -20.86 13.13 -16.21
N TYR A 362 -20.86 12.58 -15.00
CA TYR A 362 -19.64 12.17 -14.32
C TYR A 362 -19.02 10.93 -14.99
N TYR A 363 -19.84 9.95 -15.34
CA TYR A 363 -19.41 8.74 -16.05
C TYR A 363 -18.87 9.04 -17.45
N ASP A 364 -19.55 9.90 -18.19
CA ASP A 364 -19.16 10.29 -19.54
C ASP A 364 -17.76 10.95 -19.51
N GLY A 365 -17.57 11.92 -18.61
CA GLY A 365 -16.27 12.59 -18.45
C GLY A 365 -15.18 11.69 -17.88
N LEU A 366 -15.45 10.97 -16.79
CA LEU A 366 -14.42 10.21 -16.07
C LEU A 366 -14.03 8.91 -16.77
N ILE A 367 -14.97 8.23 -17.44
CA ILE A 367 -14.76 6.89 -18.00
C ILE A 367 -14.92 6.90 -19.51
N LYS A 368 -16.10 7.19 -20.03
CA LYS A 368 -16.44 6.88 -21.44
C LYS A 368 -15.62 7.67 -22.44
N ASP A 369 -15.55 9.00 -22.30
CA ASP A 369 -14.85 9.87 -23.25
C ASP A 369 -13.33 9.65 -23.19
N ARG A 370 -12.81 9.45 -21.98
CA ARG A 370 -11.40 9.12 -21.72
C ARG A 370 -11.03 7.76 -22.28
N ASN A 371 -11.85 6.72 -22.02
CA ASN A 371 -11.62 5.37 -22.53
C ASN A 371 -11.64 5.33 -24.04
N LYS A 372 -12.49 6.12 -24.70
CA LYS A 372 -12.46 6.23 -26.15
C LYS A 372 -11.09 6.67 -26.65
N GLY A 373 -10.54 7.75 -26.08
CA GLY A 373 -9.21 8.26 -26.46
C GLY A 373 -8.10 7.25 -26.16
N MET A 374 -8.08 6.66 -24.97
CA MET A 374 -7.10 5.65 -24.59
C MET A 374 -7.19 4.37 -25.44
N THR A 375 -8.39 3.89 -25.73
CA THR A 375 -8.62 2.71 -26.60
C THR A 375 -8.13 2.97 -28.02
N ASP A 376 -8.37 4.16 -28.56
CA ASP A 376 -7.86 4.51 -29.89
C ASP A 376 -6.33 4.49 -29.95
N GLN A 377 -5.64 4.93 -28.89
CA GLN A 377 -4.18 4.79 -28.79
C GLN A 377 -3.71 3.34 -28.64
N VAL A 378 -4.38 2.54 -27.80
CA VAL A 378 -4.08 1.10 -27.64
C VAL A 378 -4.23 0.35 -28.96
N LYS A 379 -5.28 0.66 -29.73
CA LYS A 379 -5.44 0.12 -31.10
C LYS A 379 -4.31 0.58 -32.02
N GLY A 380 -3.82 1.80 -31.86
CA GLY A 380 -2.62 2.29 -32.54
C GLY A 380 -1.41 1.40 -32.28
N PHE A 381 -1.14 1.08 -31.01
CA PHE A 381 -0.07 0.17 -30.60
C PHE A 381 -0.23 -1.23 -31.23
N LEU A 382 -1.43 -1.81 -31.16
CA LEU A 382 -1.72 -3.14 -31.70
C LEU A 382 -1.60 -3.22 -33.23
N ASN A 383 -1.94 -2.13 -33.94
CA ASN A 383 -1.88 -2.06 -35.40
C ASN A 383 -0.52 -1.56 -35.94
N GLY A 384 0.44 -1.27 -35.06
CA GLY A 384 1.81 -0.91 -35.43
C GLY A 384 2.51 -1.98 -36.27
N THR A 385 3.61 -1.62 -36.91
CA THR A 385 4.41 -2.54 -37.75
C THR A 385 5.77 -2.89 -37.14
N ASP A 386 6.08 -2.32 -35.98
CA ASP A 386 7.34 -2.42 -35.26
C ASP A 386 7.47 -3.69 -34.42
N LYS A 387 6.38 -4.45 -34.23
CA LYS A 387 6.34 -5.70 -33.44
C LYS A 387 6.77 -5.45 -32.00
N SER A 388 6.21 -4.40 -31.42
CA SER A 388 6.57 -3.88 -30.12
C SER A 388 5.70 -4.47 -29.00
N THR A 389 6.29 -4.56 -27.81
CA THR A 389 5.57 -4.89 -26.56
C THR A 389 5.32 -3.63 -25.74
N TYR A 390 4.05 -3.35 -25.47
CA TYR A 390 3.60 -2.22 -24.65
C TYR A 390 3.01 -2.73 -23.34
N PHE A 391 3.40 -2.11 -22.23
CA PHE A 391 2.75 -2.27 -20.95
C PHE A 391 1.93 -1.02 -20.66
N VAL A 392 0.60 -1.14 -20.67
CA VAL A 392 -0.33 -0.03 -20.48
C VAL A 392 -0.86 -0.10 -19.05
N VAL A 393 -0.73 0.99 -18.29
CA VAL A 393 -1.17 1.09 -16.91
C VAL A 393 -2.15 2.25 -16.78
N VAL A 394 -3.42 1.94 -16.60
CA VAL A 394 -4.52 2.91 -16.44
C VAL A 394 -5.43 2.46 -15.32
N GLY A 395 -6.16 3.37 -14.67
CA GLY A 395 -6.98 3.09 -13.50
C GLY A 395 -7.92 1.91 -13.71
N ALA A 396 -8.11 1.07 -12.69
CA ALA A 396 -8.86 -0.18 -12.81
C ALA A 396 -10.30 0.03 -13.34
N LEU A 397 -10.96 1.14 -12.97
CA LEU A 397 -12.29 1.50 -13.45
C LEU A 397 -12.37 1.69 -14.97
N HIS A 398 -11.24 1.88 -15.65
CA HIS A 398 -11.19 2.02 -17.10
C HIS A 398 -11.23 0.68 -17.84
N MET A 399 -11.06 -0.45 -17.15
CA MET A 399 -10.85 -1.74 -17.82
C MET A 399 -12.13 -2.44 -18.24
N LEU A 400 -13.09 -2.57 -17.31
CA LEU A 400 -14.34 -3.30 -17.51
C LEU A 400 -15.57 -2.38 -17.47
N GLY A 401 -16.75 -2.94 -17.73
CA GLY A 401 -18.00 -2.21 -17.86
C GLY A 401 -18.37 -1.89 -19.31
N PRO A 402 -19.53 -1.25 -19.56
CA PRO A 402 -20.07 -1.04 -20.92
C PRO A 402 -19.10 -0.31 -21.87
N ASP A 403 -18.38 0.68 -21.34
CA ASP A 403 -17.40 1.51 -22.04
C ASP A 403 -15.96 1.24 -21.57
N GLY A 404 -15.68 0.11 -20.92
CA GLY A 404 -14.33 -0.31 -20.53
C GLY A 404 -13.40 -0.53 -21.74
N ILE A 405 -12.10 -0.29 -21.59
CA ILE A 405 -11.11 -0.45 -22.67
C ILE A 405 -11.09 -1.90 -23.18
N VAL A 406 -11.13 -2.88 -22.27
CA VAL A 406 -11.18 -4.30 -22.65
C VAL A 406 -12.45 -4.58 -23.46
N THR A 407 -13.60 -4.13 -22.96
CA THR A 407 -14.90 -4.26 -23.63
C THR A 407 -14.90 -3.63 -25.02
N GLN A 408 -14.30 -2.43 -25.17
CA GLN A 408 -14.22 -1.74 -26.46
C GLN A 408 -13.29 -2.47 -27.45
N LEU A 409 -12.15 -2.99 -27.00
CA LEU A 409 -11.25 -3.78 -27.82
C LEU A 409 -11.91 -5.08 -28.31
N GLU A 410 -12.64 -5.77 -27.45
CA GLU A 410 -13.39 -6.97 -27.83
C GLU A 410 -14.49 -6.68 -28.85
N LYS A 411 -15.23 -5.58 -28.67
CA LYS A 411 -16.22 -5.09 -29.65
C LYS A 411 -15.57 -4.77 -31.01
N ASP A 412 -14.35 -4.26 -31.01
CA ASP A 412 -13.56 -3.96 -32.21
C ASP A 412 -12.85 -5.19 -32.81
N GLY A 413 -13.11 -6.40 -32.28
CA GLY A 413 -12.65 -7.67 -32.84
C GLY A 413 -11.26 -8.12 -32.37
N PHE A 414 -10.71 -7.50 -31.33
CA PHE A 414 -9.50 -7.99 -30.66
C PHE A 414 -9.87 -9.05 -29.61
N THR A 415 -8.90 -9.90 -29.25
CA THR A 415 -9.05 -10.85 -28.14
C THR A 415 -8.20 -10.37 -26.97
N ALA A 416 -8.85 -10.07 -25.84
CA ALA A 416 -8.18 -9.73 -24.60
C ALA A 416 -8.18 -10.94 -23.66
N GLU A 417 -7.04 -11.59 -23.53
CA GLU A 417 -6.85 -12.71 -22.62
C GLU A 417 -6.64 -12.17 -21.20
N ARG A 418 -7.53 -12.50 -20.26
CA ARG A 418 -7.33 -12.24 -18.84
C ARG A 418 -6.22 -13.15 -18.32
N LEU A 419 -5.13 -12.56 -17.84
CA LEU A 419 -3.99 -13.28 -17.26
C LEU A 419 -4.17 -13.50 -15.77
#